data_AF-A0A6I1MUF3-F1
#
_entry.id   AF-A0A6I1MUF3-F1
#
_cell.length_a   1.000
_cell.length_b   1.000
_cell.length_c   1.000
_cell.angle_alpha   90.00
_cell.angle_beta   90.00
_cell.angle_gamma   90.00
#
_symmetry.space_group_name_H-M   'P 1'
#
loop_
_entity.id
_entity.type
_entity.pdbx_description
1 polymer ?
#
loop_
_entity_poly.entity_id
_entity_poly.type
_entity_poly.pdbx_seq_one_letter_code
_entity_poly.pdbx_strand_id
1 'polypeptide(L)'
;MNGKRIYYSSNNWLSYYICQRYYGQRHYAWCAPYFDARSKLSSYNLVPPSSNPREIYWNLRRDVDGRDRHSIKVAEIRRGIQKGAALNLKAGNIDNMQYREILDIVKQSQLQDFAPLMFVIPHHNVATLLASVPVKLRAHPFSEEYIIRSLPRDLFDAFEL
;
A
#
# COMPACT_ATOMS: atom_id res chain seq x y z
N MET A 1 7.07 -22.77 11.31
CA MET A 1 5.84 -22.46 10.55
C MET A 1 5.30 -21.14 11.05
N ASN A 2 5.05 -20.16 10.16
CA ASN A 2 4.57 -18.84 10.57
C ASN A 2 3.08 -18.96 10.89
N GLY A 3 2.68 -18.84 12.16
CA GLY A 3 1.28 -19.04 12.60
C GLY A 3 0.31 -17.93 12.17
N LYS A 4 0.76 -16.98 11.34
CA LYS A 4 0.00 -15.81 10.91
C LYS A 4 -0.93 -16.18 9.76
N ARG A 5 -2.21 -15.79 9.88
CA ARG A 5 -3.25 -16.16 8.91
C ARG A 5 -3.63 -15.02 7.96
N ILE A 6 -3.39 -13.77 8.37
CA ILE A 6 -3.83 -12.57 7.65
C ILE A 6 -2.71 -11.53 7.73
N TYR A 7 -2.48 -10.84 6.61
CA TYR A 7 -1.63 -9.66 6.51
C TYR A 7 -2.46 -8.44 6.17
N TYR A 8 -2.02 -7.28 6.63
CA TYR A 8 -2.69 -6.00 6.45
C TYR A 8 -1.76 -5.01 5.77
N SER A 9 -2.28 -4.24 4.82
CA SER A 9 -1.55 -3.18 4.14
C SER A 9 -2.45 -1.96 4.02
N SER A 10 -1.91 -0.77 4.30
CA SER A 10 -2.61 0.48 4.05
C SER A 10 -2.24 0.99 2.66
N ASN A 11 -3.25 1.31 1.86
CA ASN A 11 -3.14 1.85 0.51
C ASN A 11 -4.05 3.07 0.36
N ASN A 12 -4.26 3.54 -0.87
CA ASN A 12 -5.16 4.65 -1.20
C ASN A 12 -5.94 4.35 -2.48
N TRP A 13 -7.08 5.00 -2.64
CA TRP A 13 -7.98 4.81 -3.77
C TRP A 13 -7.31 5.04 -5.11
N LEU A 14 -6.56 6.14 -5.28
CA LEU A 14 -5.91 6.45 -6.56
C LEU A 14 -4.90 5.38 -7.00
N SER A 15 -4.07 4.92 -6.07
CA SER A 15 -3.08 3.87 -6.34
C SER A 15 -3.77 2.56 -6.69
N TYR A 16 -4.83 2.20 -5.96
CA TYR A 16 -5.66 1.04 -6.25
C TYR A 16 -6.29 1.13 -7.65
N TYR A 17 -6.92 2.26 -7.98
CA TYR A 17 -7.55 2.51 -9.27
C TYR A 17 -6.56 2.35 -10.43
N ILE A 18 -5.37 2.92 -10.31
CA ILE A 18 -4.33 2.81 -11.35
C ILE A 18 -3.92 1.35 -11.54
N CYS A 19 -3.76 0.58 -10.46
CA CYS A 19 -3.42 -0.84 -10.56
C CYS A 19 -4.54 -1.66 -11.24
N GLN A 20 -5.81 -1.36 -10.92
CA GLN A 20 -6.97 -1.98 -11.56
C GLN A 20 -6.99 -1.73 -13.06
N ARG A 21 -6.78 -0.48 -13.47
CA ARG A 21 -6.99 -0.06 -14.85
C ARG A 21 -5.79 -0.31 -15.76
N TYR A 22 -4.57 -0.11 -15.28
CA TYR A 22 -3.37 -0.10 -16.13
C TYR A 22 -2.40 -1.24 -15.85
N TYR A 23 -2.38 -1.81 -14.64
CA TYR A 23 -1.38 -2.81 -14.25
C TYR A 23 -1.93 -4.24 -14.18
N GLY A 24 -2.96 -4.55 -14.98
CA GLY A 24 -3.55 -5.89 -15.03
C GLY A 24 -4.06 -6.38 -13.67
N GLN A 25 -4.57 -5.45 -12.84
CA GLN A 25 -5.07 -5.72 -11.49
C GLN A 25 -4.01 -6.31 -10.55
N ARG A 26 -2.73 -5.99 -10.78
CA ARG A 26 -1.61 -6.36 -9.91
C ARG A 26 -1.23 -5.19 -9.02
N HIS A 27 -1.20 -5.43 -7.72
CA HIS A 27 -0.99 -4.42 -6.69
C HIS A 27 0.36 -4.62 -6.00
N TYR A 28 1.00 -3.53 -5.59
CA TYR A 28 2.11 -3.58 -4.65
C TYR A 28 1.56 -3.48 -3.23
N ALA A 29 1.96 -4.39 -2.34
CA ALA A 29 1.58 -4.35 -0.94
C ALA A 29 2.82 -4.44 -0.04
N TRP A 30 3.03 -3.40 0.77
CA TRP A 30 3.88 -3.47 1.96
C TRP A 30 2.97 -3.78 3.14
N CYS A 31 3.14 -4.94 3.76
CA CYS A 31 2.18 -5.49 4.70
C CYS A 31 2.84 -5.99 5.99
N ALA A 32 2.03 -6.02 7.05
CA ALA A 32 2.39 -6.56 8.35
C ALA A 32 1.35 -7.62 8.76
N PRO A 33 1.73 -8.65 9.55
CA PRO A 33 0.79 -9.66 10.03
C PRO A 33 -0.10 -9.14 11.18
N TYR A 34 -0.06 -7.84 11.46
CA TYR A 34 -0.79 -7.18 12.53
C TYR A 34 -1.52 -5.96 11.96
N PHE A 35 -2.84 -5.91 12.17
CA PHE A 35 -3.65 -4.74 11.82
C PHE A 35 -3.24 -3.51 12.64
N ASP A 36 -3.11 -3.72 13.95
CA ASP A 36 -2.64 -2.72 14.90
C ASP A 36 -1.65 -3.36 15.87
N ALA A 37 -0.40 -2.90 15.79
CA ALA A 37 0.69 -3.32 16.67
C ALA A 37 0.51 -2.88 18.14
N ARG A 38 -0.36 -1.88 18.41
CA ARG A 38 -0.66 -1.40 19.77
C ARG A 38 -1.76 -2.22 20.47
N SER A 39 -2.47 -3.08 19.73
CA SER A 39 -3.54 -3.89 20.29
C SER A 39 -3.00 -4.86 21.33
N LYS A 40 -3.64 -4.94 22.50
CA LYS A 40 -3.34 -5.95 23.54
C LYS A 40 -3.57 -7.38 23.06
N LEU A 41 -4.37 -7.56 21.99
CA LEU A 41 -4.65 -8.86 21.37
C LEU A 41 -3.60 -9.25 20.32
N SER A 42 -2.77 -8.31 19.87
CA SER A 42 -1.63 -8.59 19.01
C SER A 42 -0.47 -9.09 19.87
N SER A 43 0.22 -10.14 19.43
CA SER A 43 1.54 -10.48 20.00
C SER A 43 2.42 -9.23 19.97
N TYR A 44 3.15 -8.96 21.05
CA TYR A 44 4.01 -7.77 21.13
C TYR A 44 4.90 -7.70 19.90
N ASN A 45 4.78 -6.60 19.18
CA ASN A 45 5.41 -6.37 17.89
C ASN A 45 5.97 -4.95 17.91
N LEU A 46 7.21 -4.82 17.43
CA LEU A 46 7.96 -3.57 17.38
C LEU A 46 7.72 -2.75 16.10
N VAL A 47 6.65 -3.03 15.35
CA VAL A 47 6.22 -2.22 14.19
C VAL A 47 5.87 -0.82 14.70
N PRO A 48 6.63 0.22 14.28
CA PRO A 48 6.37 1.59 14.67
C PRO A 48 5.12 2.13 13.96
N PRO A 49 4.55 3.27 14.40
CA PRO A 49 3.37 3.87 13.77
C PRO A 49 3.52 4.13 12.26
N SER A 50 4.73 4.42 11.79
CA SER A 50 5.03 4.66 10.38
C SER A 50 4.90 3.41 9.48
N SER A 51 4.91 2.20 10.06
CA SER A 51 4.68 0.91 9.38
C SER A 51 3.44 0.17 9.90
N ASN A 52 2.68 0.76 10.83
CA ASN A 52 1.46 0.17 11.37
C ASN A 52 0.30 0.45 10.39
N PRO A 53 -0.35 -0.59 9.80
CA PRO A 53 -1.40 -0.39 8.79
C PRO A 53 -2.54 0.51 9.26
N ARG A 54 -3.05 0.30 10.50
CA ARG A 54 -4.11 1.13 11.09
C ARG A 54 -3.69 2.59 11.21
N GLU A 55 -2.50 2.86 11.74
CA GLU A 55 -2.00 4.22 11.92
C GLU A 55 -1.80 4.93 10.57
N ILE A 56 -1.24 4.25 9.58
CA ILE A 56 -1.06 4.80 8.23
C ILE A 56 -2.42 5.16 7.62
N TYR A 57 -3.41 4.27 7.74
CA TYR A 57 -4.77 4.52 7.24
C TYR A 57 -5.37 5.78 7.88
N TRP A 58 -5.41 5.84 9.22
CA TRP A 58 -6.09 6.94 9.92
C TRP A 58 -5.36 8.28 9.81
N ASN A 59 -4.02 8.28 9.71
CA ASN A 59 -3.28 9.51 9.45
C ASN A 59 -3.59 10.05 8.05
N LEU A 60 -3.60 9.20 7.01
CA LEU A 60 -4.00 9.64 5.67
C LEU A 60 -5.47 10.07 5.64
N ARG A 61 -6.36 9.37 6.36
CA ARG A 61 -7.78 9.76 6.48
C ARG A 61 -7.92 11.15 7.07
N ARG A 62 -7.20 11.45 8.15
CA ARG A 62 -7.21 12.77 8.81
C ARG A 62 -6.76 13.87 7.87
N ASP A 63 -5.68 13.64 7.11
CA ASP A 63 -5.18 14.61 6.14
C ASP A 63 -6.23 14.89 5.04
N VAL A 64 -6.85 13.83 4.51
CA VAL A 64 -7.87 13.92 3.46
C VAL A 64 -9.14 14.61 3.95
N ASP A 65 -9.71 14.16 5.07
CA ASP A 65 -10.94 14.70 5.64
C ASP A 65 -10.74 16.15 6.13
N GLY A 66 -9.57 16.44 6.68
CA GLY A 66 -9.15 17.79 7.09
C GLY A 66 -8.83 18.74 5.93
N ARG A 67 -8.87 18.27 4.69
CA ARG A 67 -8.53 19.04 3.48
C ARG A 67 -7.12 19.65 3.51
N ASP A 68 -6.17 18.96 4.13
CA ASP A 68 -4.79 19.43 4.26
C ASP A 68 -4.07 19.42 2.90
N ARG A 69 -3.99 20.60 2.28
CA ARG A 69 -3.35 20.81 0.99
C ARG A 69 -1.83 20.61 1.03
N HIS A 70 -1.23 20.59 2.21
CA HIS A 70 0.20 20.42 2.43
C HIS A 70 0.56 19.05 3.01
N SER A 71 -0.36 18.07 2.97
CA SER A 71 -0.09 16.71 3.40
C SER A 71 1.15 16.12 2.71
N ILE A 72 2.20 15.94 3.50
CA ILE A 72 3.44 15.29 3.08
C ILE A 72 3.14 13.88 2.57
N LYS A 73 2.19 13.18 3.21
CA LYS A 73 1.80 11.81 2.84
C LYS A 73 1.21 11.74 1.43
N VAL A 74 0.33 12.68 1.08
CA VAL A 74 -0.24 12.75 -0.28
C VAL A 74 0.85 13.07 -1.30
N ALA A 75 1.77 13.98 -0.99
CA ALA A 75 2.90 14.27 -1.86
C ALA A 75 3.84 13.06 -2.04
N GLU A 76 4.05 12.23 -1.02
CA GLU A 76 4.77 10.96 -1.12
C GLU A 76 4.04 9.94 -2.00
N ILE A 77 2.72 9.80 -1.84
CA ILE A 77 1.91 8.89 -2.65
C ILE A 77 1.99 9.27 -4.14
N ARG A 78 1.85 10.57 -4.48
CA ARG A 78 1.99 11.05 -5.87
C ARG A 78 3.34 10.67 -6.46
N ARG A 79 4.43 10.94 -5.73
CA ARG A 79 5.79 10.57 -6.15
C ARG A 79 5.93 9.05 -6.31
N GLY A 80 5.32 8.27 -5.42
CA GLY A 80 5.29 6.81 -5.48
C GLY A 80 4.59 6.29 -6.74
N ILE A 81 3.42 6.84 -7.08
CA ILE A 81 2.67 6.48 -8.29
C ILE A 81 3.48 6.83 -9.55
N GLN A 82 4.02 8.05 -9.63
CA GLN A 82 4.81 8.49 -10.78
C GLN A 82 6.04 7.60 -11.00
N LYS A 83 6.76 7.28 -9.92
CA LYS A 83 7.89 6.34 -9.96
C LYS A 83 7.44 4.95 -10.39
N GLY A 84 6.31 4.47 -9.86
CA GLY A 84 5.73 3.17 -10.24
C GLY A 84 5.35 3.11 -11.72
N ALA A 85 4.77 4.18 -12.27
CA ALA A 85 4.42 4.28 -13.68
C ALA A 85 5.67 4.24 -14.56
N ALA A 86 6.74 4.96 -14.19
CA ALA A 86 7.99 4.94 -14.93
C ALA A 86 8.65 3.54 -14.94
N LEU A 87 8.58 2.82 -13.81
CA LEU A 87 9.06 1.45 -13.72
C LEU A 87 8.24 0.48 -14.58
N ASN A 88 6.91 0.62 -14.60
CA ASN A 88 6.04 -0.22 -15.42
C ASN A 88 6.22 0.05 -16.92
N LEU A 89 6.43 1.31 -17.32
CA LEU A 89 6.77 1.65 -18.70
C LEU A 89 8.08 1.00 -19.11
N LYS A 90 9.13 1.10 -18.28
CA LYS A 90 10.43 0.48 -18.54
C LYS A 90 10.34 -1.05 -18.63
N ALA A 91 9.46 -1.66 -17.84
CA ALA A 91 9.22 -3.10 -17.86
C ALA A 91 8.34 -3.57 -19.03
N GLY A 92 7.74 -2.65 -19.80
CA GLY A 92 6.81 -2.96 -20.88
C GLY A 92 5.41 -3.37 -20.41
N ASN A 93 5.07 -3.14 -19.14
CA ASN A 93 3.74 -3.44 -18.59
C ASN A 93 2.69 -2.42 -19.02
N ILE A 94 3.12 -1.20 -19.36
CA ILE A 94 2.30 -0.14 -19.93
C ILE A 94 3.04 0.50 -21.10
N ASP A 95 2.28 1.15 -22.00
CA ASP A 95 2.84 1.93 -23.09
C ASP A 95 3.02 3.42 -22.74
N ASN A 96 3.57 4.20 -23.69
CA ASN A 96 3.78 5.64 -23.52
C ASN A 96 2.47 6.44 -23.38
N MET A 97 1.38 5.97 -23.98
CA MET A 97 0.08 6.64 -23.89
C MET A 97 -0.48 6.49 -22.48
N GLN A 98 -0.53 5.25 -21.98
CA GLN A 98 -0.95 4.90 -20.63
C GLN A 98 -0.08 5.58 -19.57
N TYR A 99 1.24 5.65 -19.77
CA TYR A 99 2.14 6.37 -18.87
C TYR A 99 1.76 7.85 -18.75
N ARG A 100 1.53 8.55 -19.88
CA ARG A 100 1.10 9.96 -19.87
C ARG A 100 -0.26 10.13 -19.21
N GLU A 101 -1.20 9.24 -19.52
CA GLU A 101 -2.54 9.26 -18.91
C GLU A 101 -2.47 9.11 -17.38
N ILE A 102 -1.62 8.22 -16.86
CA ILE A 102 -1.40 8.07 -15.42
C ILE A 102 -0.81 9.35 -14.82
N LEU A 103 0.16 9.99 -15.49
CA LEU A 103 0.73 11.25 -15.00
C LEU A 103 -0.31 12.38 -14.97
N ASP A 104 -1.15 12.47 -15.99
CA ASP A 104 -2.21 13.48 -16.07
C ASP A 104 -3.30 13.23 -15.01
N ILE A 105 -3.70 11.97 -14.80
CA ILE A 105 -4.58 11.57 -13.70
C ILE A 105 -3.98 12.05 -12.37
N VAL A 106 -2.74 11.66 -12.07
CA VAL A 106 -2.07 12.06 -10.83
C VAL A 106 -1.96 13.56 -10.70
N LYS A 107 -1.76 14.31 -11.78
CA LYS A 107 -1.68 15.78 -11.76
C LYS A 107 -3.03 16.41 -11.43
N GLN A 108 -4.11 15.87 -11.96
CA GLN A 108 -5.47 16.41 -11.80
C GLN A 108 -6.18 15.91 -10.53
N SER A 109 -5.71 14.81 -9.92
CA SER A 109 -6.32 14.26 -8.71
C SER A 109 -6.41 15.28 -7.58
N GLN A 110 -7.58 15.34 -6.95
CA GLN A 110 -7.88 16.12 -5.76
C GLN A 110 -7.53 15.31 -4.51
N LEU A 111 -7.54 15.97 -3.35
CA LEU A 111 -7.16 15.33 -2.09
C LEU A 111 -8.01 14.09 -1.76
N GLN A 112 -9.32 14.15 -2.05
CA GLN A 112 -10.26 13.04 -1.83
C GLN A 112 -9.92 11.78 -2.63
N ASP A 113 -9.24 11.89 -3.78
CA ASP A 113 -8.83 10.72 -4.57
C ASP A 113 -7.72 9.91 -3.86
N PHE A 114 -7.11 10.48 -2.82
CA PHE A 114 -6.12 9.82 -1.97
C PHE A 114 -6.76 9.19 -0.72
N ALA A 115 -8.10 9.06 -0.67
CA ALA A 115 -8.80 8.39 0.42
C ALA A 115 -8.14 7.03 0.71
N PRO A 116 -7.85 6.73 1.99
CA PRO A 116 -7.13 5.53 2.36
C PRO A 116 -7.99 4.28 2.16
N LEU A 117 -7.33 3.17 1.83
CA LEU A 117 -7.92 1.84 1.75
C LEU A 117 -7.13 0.89 2.65
N MET A 118 -7.82 -0.06 3.25
CA MET A 118 -7.22 -1.19 3.96
C MET A 118 -7.27 -2.44 3.09
N PHE A 119 -6.13 -3.08 2.91
CA PHE A 119 -6.06 -4.41 2.29
C PHE A 119 -5.99 -5.47 3.37
N VAL A 120 -6.82 -6.51 3.23
CA VAL A 120 -6.80 -7.73 4.03
C VAL A 120 -6.39 -8.90 3.15
N ILE A 121 -5.26 -9.51 3.48
CA ILE A 121 -4.56 -10.45 2.60
C ILE A 121 -4.44 -11.81 3.33
N PRO A 122 -5.23 -12.82 2.97
CA PRO A 122 -5.16 -14.15 3.58
C PRO A 122 -3.83 -14.85 3.23
N HIS A 123 -3.12 -15.35 4.24
CA HIS A 123 -1.79 -15.95 4.08
C HIS A 123 -1.76 -17.11 3.07
N HIS A 124 -2.73 -18.02 3.17
CA HIS A 124 -2.76 -19.26 2.38
C HIS A 124 -2.76 -19.00 0.86
N ASN A 125 -3.30 -17.85 0.44
CA ASN A 125 -3.35 -17.46 -0.97
C ASN A 125 -2.04 -16.84 -1.48
N VAL A 126 -1.22 -16.28 -0.58
CA VAL A 126 -0.07 -15.44 -0.97
C VAL A 126 1.26 -15.93 -0.42
N ALA A 127 1.30 -17.13 0.19
CA ALA A 127 2.49 -17.65 0.88
C ALA A 127 3.75 -17.65 0.02
N THR A 128 3.64 -17.97 -1.27
CA THR A 128 4.75 -17.99 -2.24
C THR A 128 5.12 -16.61 -2.79
N LEU A 129 4.26 -15.61 -2.59
CA LEU A 129 4.45 -14.24 -3.08
C LEU A 129 5.05 -13.31 -2.01
N LEU A 130 5.00 -13.71 -0.73
CA LEU A 130 5.50 -12.96 0.40
C LEU A 130 7.03 -12.96 0.43
N ALA A 131 7.63 -11.78 0.41
CA ALA A 131 9.05 -11.58 0.65
C ALA A 131 9.24 -10.78 1.94
N SER A 132 10.06 -11.27 2.87
CA SER A 132 10.44 -10.49 4.05
C SER A 132 11.18 -9.22 3.65
N VAL A 133 10.84 -8.10 4.30
CA VAL A 133 11.55 -6.84 4.10
C VAL A 133 12.98 -6.98 4.66
N PRO A 134 14.03 -6.62 3.89
CA PRO A 134 15.40 -6.57 4.40
C PRO A 134 15.50 -5.63 5.61
N VAL A 135 16.25 -6.02 6.65
CA VAL A 135 16.37 -5.26 7.92
C VAL A 135 16.64 -3.77 7.70
N LYS A 136 17.52 -3.43 6.76
CA LYS A 136 17.88 -2.04 6.41
C LYS A 136 16.74 -1.18 5.86
N LEU A 137 15.64 -1.80 5.43
CA LEU A 137 14.46 -1.14 4.87
C LEU A 137 13.26 -1.18 5.81
N ARG A 138 13.35 -1.92 6.92
CA ARG A 138 12.28 -1.97 7.91
C ARG A 138 12.21 -0.65 8.67
N ALA A 139 11.02 -0.28 9.12
CA ALA A 139 10.89 0.89 9.99
C ALA A 139 11.46 0.61 11.40
N HIS A 140 11.59 -0.66 11.79
CA HIS A 140 12.33 -1.08 12.98
C HIS A 140 13.07 -2.41 12.70
N PRO A 141 14.30 -2.64 13.20
CA PRO A 141 15.05 -3.86 12.87
C PRO A 141 14.30 -5.17 13.19
N PHE A 142 13.51 -5.14 14.26
CA PHE A 142 12.72 -6.27 14.77
C PHE A 142 11.24 -6.25 14.37
N SER A 143 10.81 -5.34 13.49
CA SER A 143 9.44 -5.38 12.97
C SER A 143 9.26 -6.54 11.99
N GLU A 144 8.07 -7.13 12.00
CA GLU A 144 7.65 -8.13 11.02
C GLU A 144 6.98 -7.43 9.83
N GLU A 145 7.76 -7.15 8.79
CA GLU A 145 7.29 -6.48 7.58
C GLU A 145 7.58 -7.34 6.34
N TYR A 146 6.62 -7.35 5.41
CA TYR A 146 6.66 -8.16 4.19
C TYR A 146 6.25 -7.33 2.98
N ILE A 147 6.77 -7.69 1.81
CA ILE A 147 6.41 -7.11 0.53
C ILE A 147 5.82 -8.20 -0.36
N ILE A 148 4.70 -7.88 -1.00
CA ILE A 148 4.19 -8.60 -2.15
C ILE A 148 4.25 -7.62 -3.33
N ARG A 149 5.11 -7.91 -4.31
CA ARG A 149 5.38 -6.99 -5.43
C ARG A 149 4.26 -6.95 -6.48
N SER A 150 3.59 -8.08 -6.66
CA SER A 150 2.54 -8.27 -7.68
C SER A 150 1.41 -9.10 -7.07
N LEU A 151 0.68 -8.48 -6.16
CA LEU A 151 -0.49 -9.04 -5.48
C LEU A 151 -1.69 -9.04 -6.45
N PRO A 152 -2.16 -10.20 -6.92
CA PRO A 152 -3.36 -10.28 -7.76
C PRO A 152 -4.60 -9.83 -6.99
N ARG A 153 -5.53 -9.15 -7.67
CA ARG A 153 -6.73 -8.59 -7.04
C ARG A 153 -7.63 -9.61 -6.36
N ASP A 154 -7.73 -10.82 -6.89
CA ASP A 154 -8.53 -11.91 -6.35
C ASP A 154 -7.97 -12.51 -5.05
N LEU A 155 -6.75 -12.15 -4.63
CA LEU A 155 -6.11 -12.70 -3.44
C LEU A 155 -6.20 -11.80 -2.20
N PHE A 156 -6.95 -10.70 -2.24
CA PHE A 156 -7.17 -9.82 -1.09
C PHE A 156 -8.47 -9.06 -1.19
N ASP A 157 -8.96 -8.54 -0.06
CA ASP A 157 -10.05 -7.56 -0.03
C ASP A 157 -9.52 -6.16 0.23
N ALA A 158 -10.14 -5.17 -0.40
CA ALA A 158 -9.86 -3.75 -0.20
C ALA A 158 -11.13 -3.04 0.28
N PHE A 159 -11.06 -2.31 1.38
CA PHE A 159 -12.21 -1.62 1.96
C PHE A 159 -11.80 -0.36 2.74
N GLU A 160 -12.77 0.48 3.03
CA GLU A 160 -12.65 1.64 3.91
C GLU A 160 -13.01 1.23 5.35
N LEU A 161 -12.24 1.73 6.32
CA LEU A 161 -12.51 1.69 7.77
C LEU A 161 -13.30 2.91 8.23
#